data_AF-A0A940U327-F1
#
_entry.id   AF-A0A940U327-F1
#
_cell.length_a   1.000
_cell.length_b   1.000
_cell.length_c   1.000
_cell.angle_alpha   90.00
_cell.angle_beta   90.00
_cell.angle_gamma   90.00
#
_symmetry.space_group_name_H-M   'P 1'
#
loop_
_entity.id
_entity.type
_entity.pdbx_description
1 polymer ?
#
loop_
_entity_poly.entity_id
_entity_poly.type
_entity_poly.pdbx_seq_one_letter_code
_entity_poly.pdbx_strand_id
1 'polypeptide(L)' 'MDEKNFKHEMNRANVMQRVEPGRQDYWIGYQRGLRRAFQDEKTGADKEQRKWIASALRSVDGQRRQRGAGYRDGLKFGK' A
#
# COMPACT_ATOMS: atom_id res chain seq x y z
N MET A 1 5.68 -0.89 13.21
CA MET A 1 6.80 -0.91 12.22
C MET A 1 7.85 0.11 12.60
N ASP A 2 9.14 -0.25 12.62
CA ASP A 2 10.21 0.71 12.89
C ASP A 2 10.57 1.59 11.66
N GLU A 3 11.20 2.74 11.91
CA GLU A 3 11.55 3.74 10.89
C GLU A 3 12.56 3.22 9.86
N LYS A 4 13.48 2.34 10.26
CA LYS A 4 14.51 1.78 9.37
C LYS A 4 13.88 0.84 8.34
N ASN A 5 13.00 -0.05 8.78
CA ASN A 5 12.23 -0.96 7.94
C ASN A 5 11.24 -0.20 7.04
N PHE A 6 10.59 0.83 7.58
CA PHE A 6 9.75 1.72 6.77
C PHE A 6 10.52 2.36 5.61
N LYS A 7 11.67 2.99 5.89
CA LYS A 7 12.51 3.63 4.86
C LYS A 7 13.05 2.62 3.85
N HIS A 8 13.49 1.45 4.31
CA HIS A 8 13.97 0.38 3.45
C HIS A 8 12.90 -0.08 2.45
N GLU A 9 11.70 -0.40 2.93
CA GLU A 9 10.61 -0.87 2.09
C GLU A 9 10.04 0.24 1.19
N MET A 10 10.02 1.49 1.66
CA MET A 10 9.63 2.63 0.82
C MET A 10 10.59 2.81 -0.36
N ASN A 11 11.90 2.69 -0.12
CA ASN A 11 12.91 2.76 -1.17
C ASN A 11 12.79 1.58 -2.15
N ARG A 12 12.61 0.37 -1.63
CA ARG A 12 12.34 -0.81 -2.45
C ARG A 12 11.11 -0.62 -3.34
N ALA A 13 10.00 -0.15 -2.78
CA ALA A 13 8.78 0.08 -3.54
C ALA A 13 8.95 1.16 -4.63
N ASN A 14 9.72 2.21 -4.37
CA ASN A 14 10.06 3.23 -5.38
C ASN A 14 10.89 2.65 -6.53
N VAL A 15 11.86 1.76 -6.23
CA VAL A 15 12.63 1.07 -7.27
C VAL A 15 11.72 0.16 -8.08
N MET A 16 10.93 -0.67 -7.40
CA MET A 16 10.03 -1.64 -8.05
C MET A 16 8.97 -0.96 -8.93
N GLN A 17 8.46 0.20 -8.53
CA GLN A 17 7.57 1.01 -9.37
C GLN A 17 8.20 1.37 -10.73
N ARG A 18 9.52 1.59 -10.78
CA ARG A 18 10.25 1.95 -12.00
C ARG A 18 10.60 0.72 -12.83
N VAL A 19 10.98 -0.39 -12.19
CA VAL A 19 11.42 -1.61 -12.89
C VAL A 19 10.27 -2.53 -13.31
N GLU A 20 9.09 -2.40 -12.68
CA GLU A 20 7.88 -3.16 -13.05
C GLU A 20 6.77 -2.22 -13.59
N PRO A 21 6.86 -1.73 -14.84
CA PRO A 21 5.89 -0.81 -15.40
C PRO A 21 4.45 -1.35 -15.40
N GLY A 22 4.26 -2.67 -15.56
CA GLY A 22 2.95 -3.32 -15.49
C GLY A 22 2.32 -3.40 -14.10
N ARG A 23 3.04 -2.98 -13.05
CA ARG A 23 2.62 -3.00 -11.64
C ARG A 23 2.80 -1.65 -10.94
N GLN A 24 2.92 -0.55 -11.70
CA GLN A 24 3.09 0.78 -11.12
C GLN A 24 2.01 1.13 -10.09
N ASP A 25 0.76 0.86 -10.43
CA ASP A 25 -0.39 1.08 -9.55
C ASP A 25 -0.33 0.25 -8.28
N TYR A 26 0.17 -0.99 -8.37
CA TYR A 26 0.42 -1.82 -7.20
C TYR A 26 1.45 -1.20 -6.28
N TRP A 27 2.60 -0.76 -6.82
CA TRP A 27 3.65 -0.16 -6.00
C TRP A 27 3.22 1.18 -5.37
N ILE A 28 2.41 1.99 -6.08
CA ILE A 28 1.77 3.18 -5.51
C ILE A 28 0.86 2.81 -4.34
N GLY A 29 0.07 1.74 -4.48
CA GLY A 29 -0.73 1.16 -3.41
C GLY A 29 0.13 0.76 -2.22
N TYR A 30 1.17 -0.03 -2.46
CA TYR A 30 2.08 -0.57 -1.44
C TYR A 30 2.73 0.53 -0.61
N GLN A 31 3.22 1.59 -1.25
CA GLN A 31 3.76 2.76 -0.56
C GLN A 31 2.72 3.45 0.34
N ARG A 32 1.47 3.58 -0.12
CA ARG A 32 0.37 4.13 0.71
C ARG A 32 0.06 3.23 1.90
N GLY A 33 0.08 1.90 1.70
CA GLY A 33 -0.09 0.91 2.75
C GLY A 33 1.00 0.99 3.82
N LEU A 34 2.27 1.09 3.40
CA LEU A 34 3.41 1.27 4.31
C LEU A 34 3.32 2.58 5.11
N ARG A 35 3.03 3.71 4.45
CA ARG A 35 2.84 5.01 5.13
C ARG A 35 1.73 4.91 6.16
N ARG A 36 0.65 4.21 5.81
CA ARG A 36 -0.45 3.99 6.74
C ARG A 36 0.00 3.13 7.92
N ALA A 37 0.63 1.98 7.69
CA ALA A 37 1.06 1.11 8.78
C ALA A 37 2.03 1.81 9.75
N PHE A 38 2.93 2.64 9.23
CA PHE A 38 3.84 3.46 10.03
C PHE A 38 3.13 4.58 10.82
N GLN A 39 2.01 5.12 10.29
CA GLN A 39 1.21 6.16 10.95
C GLN A 39 0.12 5.60 11.88
N ASP A 40 -0.46 4.43 11.59
CA ASP A 40 -1.57 3.81 12.35
C ASP A 40 -1.15 3.38 13.75
N GLU A 41 0.15 3.17 14.02
CA GLU A 41 0.66 3.08 15.40
C GLU A 41 0.40 4.36 16.21
N LYS A 42 0.16 5.49 15.55
CA LYS A 42 -0.05 6.82 16.18
C LYS A 42 -1.46 7.37 16.03
N THR A 43 -2.21 6.99 15.00
CA THR A 43 -3.55 7.56 14.72
C THR A 43 -4.50 6.50 14.17
N GLY A 44 -5.19 5.83 15.09
CA GLY A 44 -6.20 4.82 14.76
C GLY A 44 -7.26 5.37 13.81
N ALA A 45 -7.33 4.81 12.61
CA ALA A 45 -8.42 5.03 11.65
C ALA A 45 -8.36 3.92 10.57
N ASP A 46 -9.39 3.58 9.82
CA ASP A 46 -10.80 3.99 9.81
C ASP A 46 -11.56 2.86 9.08
N LYS A 47 -12.79 2.55 9.49
CA LYS A 47 -13.67 1.59 8.81
C LYS A 47 -13.89 1.97 7.35
N GLU A 48 -13.87 3.27 7.01
CA GLU A 48 -13.98 3.74 5.63
C GLU A 48 -12.83 3.27 4.73
N GLN A 49 -11.61 3.24 5.26
CA GLN A 49 -10.44 2.82 4.51
C GLN A 49 -10.51 1.33 4.16
N ARG A 50 -11.02 0.49 5.08
CA ARG A 50 -11.28 -0.93 4.81
C ARG A 50 -12.34 -1.13 3.73
N LYS A 51 -13.40 -0.31 3.73
CA LYS A 51 -14.44 -0.34 2.69
C LYS A 51 -13.87 0.06 1.33
N TRP A 52 -13.01 1.09 1.29
CA TRP A 52 -12.33 1.50 0.07
C TRP A 52 -11.43 0.41 -0.49
N ILE A 53 -10.61 -0.25 0.34
CA ILE A 53 -9.76 -1.37 -0.10
C ILE A 53 -10.62 -2.52 -0.64
N ALA A 54 -11.68 -2.89 0.07
CA ALA A 54 -12.57 -3.96 -0.34
C ALA A 54 -13.25 -3.65 -1.69
N SER A 55 -13.63 -2.39 -1.92
CA SER A 55 -14.18 -1.91 -3.18
C SER A 55 -13.12 -1.90 -4.29
N ALA A 56 -11.92 -1.39 -4.02
CA ALA A 56 -10.81 -1.34 -4.97
C ALA A 56 -10.39 -2.74 -5.44
N LEU A 57 -10.31 -3.72 -4.53
CA LEU A 57 -9.97 -5.11 -4.85
C LEU A 57 -11.01 -5.83 -5.72
N ARG A 58 -12.27 -5.42 -5.64
CA ARG A 58 -13.39 -5.96 -6.45
C ARG A 58 -13.63 -5.17 -7.74
N SER A 59 -12.87 -4.11 -7.97
CA SER A 59 -13.04 -3.28 -9.15
C SER A 59 -12.64 -4.03 -10.43
N VAL A 60 -13.41 -3.84 -11.49
CA VAL A 60 -13.06 -4.29 -12.86
C VAL A 60 -11.94 -3.45 -13.47
N ASP A 61 -11.68 -2.26 -12.91
CA ASP A 61 -10.54 -1.43 -13.26
C ASP A 61 -9.26 -2.02 -12.68
N GLY A 62 -8.40 -2.51 -13.57
CA GLY A 62 -7.12 -3.13 -13.23
C GLY A 62 -6.21 -2.20 -12.41
N GLN A 63 -6.24 -0.89 -12.65
CA GLN A 63 -5.42 0.07 -11.92
C GLN A 63 -5.90 0.21 -10.47
N ARG A 64 -7.21 0.35 -10.26
CA ARG A 64 -7.81 0.38 -8.92
C ARG A 64 -7.56 -0.92 -8.16
N ARG A 65 -7.68 -2.05 -8.84
CA ARG A 65 -7.42 -3.37 -8.25
C ARG A 65 -5.97 -3.53 -7.83
N GLN A 66 -5.02 -3.13 -8.68
CA GLN A 66 -3.60 -3.14 -8.36
C GLN A 66 -3.29 -2.21 -7.17
N ARG A 67 -3.79 -0.97 -7.17
CA ARG A 67 -3.63 -0.04 -6.03
C ARG A 67 -4.18 -0.62 -4.73
N GLY A 68 -5.36 -1.24 -4.78
CA GLY A 68 -5.98 -1.88 -3.62
C GLY A 68 -5.15 -3.06 -3.09
N ALA A 69 -4.63 -3.90 -4.00
CA ALA A 69 -3.77 -5.04 -3.66
C ALA A 69 -2.47 -4.58 -3.01
N GLY A 70 -1.77 -3.63 -3.64
CA GLY A 70 -0.54 -3.08 -3.08
C GLY A 70 -0.77 -2.45 -1.72
N TYR A 71 -1.82 -1.64 -1.58
CA TYR A 71 -2.16 -1.00 -0.31
C TYR A 71 -2.36 -2.03 0.81
N ARG A 72 -3.11 -3.10 0.55
CA ARG A 72 -3.34 -4.17 1.53
C ARG A 72 -2.03 -4.83 1.94
N ASP A 73 -1.17 -5.13 0.98
CA ASP A 73 0.06 -5.87 1.23
C ASP A 73 1.09 -4.99 1.98
N GLY A 74 1.18 -3.70 1.65
CA GLY A 74 1.98 -2.73 2.40
C GLY A 74 1.47 -2.48 3.82
N LEU A 75 0.15 -2.47 4.00
CA LEU A 75 -0.46 -2.37 5.33
C LEU A 75 -0.19 -3.61 6.18
N LYS A 76 -0.21 -4.80 5.57
CA LYS A 76 0.08 -6.07 6.25
C LYS A 76 1.56 -6.18 6.64
N PHE A 77 2.47 -5.70 5.80
CA PHE A 77 3.90 -5.74 6.10
C PHE A 77 4.27 -4.92 7.35
N GLY A 78 3.58 -3.80 7.60
CA GLY A 78 3.89 -2.94 8.74
C GLY A 78 3.19 -3.24 10.06
N LYS A 79 2.33 -4.27 10.11
CA LYS A 79 1.76 -4.81 11.35
C LYS A 79 2.63 -5.92 11.90
#